data_AF-A0AB38UF00-F1
#
_entry.id   AF-A0AB38UF00-F1
#
_cell.length_a   1.000
_cell.length_b   1.000
_cell.length_c   1.000
_cell.angle_alpha   90.00
_cell.angle_beta   90.00
_cell.angle_gamma   90.00
#
_symmetry.space_group_name_H-M   'P 1'
#
loop_
_entity.id
_entity.type
_entity.pdbx_description
1 polymer ?
#
loop_
_entity_poly.entity_id
_entity_poly.type
_entity_poly.pdbx_seq_one_letter_code
_entity_poly.pdbx_strand_id
1 'polypeptide(L)'
;MKNKVILIITVLLVIVCTIIIYTLLFEEQNKLFYINVGIACLAEIILLANIPILSNEKLLTIKNVSLSISLNLFAIVIFLWTAGCSLLMDQDSNLKTLYIGLLVITIIFFIVNGATVIMAGGVTEKKALDIQSTIENKKIFSASIDNYWIETKNELENINSDWKDKTLQSFKIVLDKISMIPANKLDRHLEIVNELTEKLNEIHELFQKVAGTPEQSELQSRATLKINQLKNYVQIIKSTL
;
A
#
# COMPACT_ATOMS: atom_id res chain seq x y z
N MET A 1 8.84 -23.26 14.13
CA MET A 1 8.18 -24.38 14.85
C MET A 1 7.77 -24.00 16.27
N LYS A 2 8.63 -23.36 17.09
CA LYS A 2 8.29 -22.90 18.46
C LYS A 2 6.96 -22.10 18.56
N ASN A 3 6.74 -21.08 17.73
CA ASN A 3 5.48 -20.30 17.76
C ASN A 3 4.22 -21.12 17.45
N LYS A 4 4.31 -22.13 16.58
CA LYS A 4 3.16 -22.98 16.24
C LYS A 4 2.80 -23.91 17.39
N VAL A 5 3.79 -24.45 18.08
CA VAL A 5 3.59 -25.31 19.26
C VAL A 5 2.98 -24.51 20.41
N ILE A 6 3.46 -23.29 20.66
CA ILE A 6 2.90 -22.40 21.68
C ILE A 6 1.43 -22.09 21.37
N LEU A 7 1.10 -21.74 20.13
CA LEU A 7 -0.29 -21.48 19.71
C LEU A 7 -1.20 -22.69 19.96
N ILE A 8 -0.76 -23.89 19.59
CA ILE A 8 -1.54 -25.13 19.79
C ILE A 8 -1.78 -25.38 21.29
N ILE A 9 -0.74 -25.22 22.12
CA ILE A 9 -0.86 -25.39 23.57
C ILE A 9 -1.83 -24.35 24.16
N THR A 10 -1.73 -23.09 23.72
CA THR A 10 -2.65 -22.03 24.16
C THR A 10 -4.09 -22.34 23.77
N VAL A 11 -4.34 -22.81 22.54
CA VAL A 11 -5.70 -23.20 22.09
C VAL A 11 -6.24 -24.35 22.93
N LEU A 12 -5.43 -25.38 23.19
CA LEU A 12 -5.85 -26.52 24.02
C LEU A 12 -6.18 -26.09 25.45
N LEU A 13 -5.37 -25.21 26.04
CA LEU A 13 -5.58 -24.71 27.39
C LEU A 13 -6.88 -23.89 27.48
N VAL A 14 -7.14 -23.02 26.49
CA VAL A 14 -8.38 -22.24 26.42
C VAL A 14 -9.59 -23.17 26.31
N ILE A 15 -9.57 -24.17 25.42
CA ILE A 15 -10.67 -25.15 25.29
C ILE A 15 -10.94 -25.88 26.62
N VAL A 16 -9.90 -26.33 27.31
CA VAL A 16 -10.05 -27.02 28.60
C VAL A 16 -10.65 -26.08 29.65
N CYS A 17 -10.18 -24.83 29.73
CA CYS A 17 -10.74 -23.83 30.63
C CYS A 17 -12.22 -23.58 30.33
N THR A 18 -12.60 -23.45 29.05
CA THR A 18 -13.98 -23.22 28.63
C THR A 18 -14.88 -24.37 29.01
N ILE A 19 -14.44 -25.62 28.80
CA ILE A 19 -15.19 -26.80 29.25
C ILE A 19 -15.39 -26.77 30.77
N ILE A 20 -14.34 -26.52 31.56
CA ILE A 20 -14.42 -26.46 33.03
C ILE A 20 -15.40 -25.37 33.48
N ILE A 21 -15.31 -24.16 32.92
CA ILE A 21 -16.18 -23.03 33.27
C ILE A 21 -17.63 -23.37 32.99
N TYR A 22 -17.94 -23.93 31.82
CA TYR A 22 -19.30 -24.31 31.48
C TYR A 22 -19.82 -25.43 32.40
N THR A 23 -19.02 -26.46 32.69
CA THR A 23 -19.42 -27.52 33.63
C THR A 23 -19.70 -26.99 35.03
N LEU A 24 -19.03 -25.92 35.46
CA LEU A 24 -19.32 -25.26 36.74
C LEU A 24 -20.56 -24.37 36.69
N LEU A 25 -20.90 -23.81 35.53
CA LEU A 25 -22.03 -22.88 35.36
C LEU A 25 -23.38 -23.57 35.16
N PHE A 26 -23.40 -24.79 34.61
CA PHE A 26 -24.62 -25.52 34.31
C PHE A 26 -24.80 -26.73 35.23
N GLU A 27 -25.90 -26.76 35.99
CA GLU A 27 -26.24 -27.88 36.88
C GLU A 27 -26.64 -29.16 36.11
N GLU A 28 -27.27 -29.01 34.92
CA GLU A 28 -27.68 -30.12 34.06
C GLU A 28 -26.97 -30.11 32.70
N GLN A 29 -26.41 -31.27 32.32
CA GLN A 29 -25.68 -31.45 31.06
C GLN A 29 -26.63 -31.81 29.90
N ASN A 30 -27.55 -30.91 29.59
CA ASN A 30 -28.54 -31.11 28.52
C ASN A 30 -27.96 -30.84 27.13
N LYS A 31 -28.68 -31.18 26.04
CA LYS A 31 -28.16 -30.99 24.66
C LYS A 31 -27.71 -29.55 24.37
N LEU A 32 -28.39 -28.56 24.95
CA LEU A 32 -28.07 -27.14 24.82
C LEU A 32 -26.71 -26.79 25.45
N PHE A 33 -26.35 -27.44 26.55
CA PHE A 33 -25.04 -27.29 27.21
C PHE A 33 -23.91 -27.65 26.23
N TYR A 34 -23.98 -28.83 25.61
CA TYR A 34 -22.93 -29.28 24.67
C TYR A 34 -22.83 -28.38 23.42
N ILE A 35 -23.95 -27.85 22.94
CA ILE A 35 -23.97 -26.92 21.80
C ILE A 35 -23.28 -25.59 22.17
N ASN A 36 -23.57 -25.04 23.36
CA ASN A 36 -22.91 -23.82 23.84
C ASN A 36 -21.40 -24.01 24.00
N VAL A 37 -20.97 -25.10 24.64
CA VAL A 37 -19.55 -25.41 24.83
C VAL A 37 -18.85 -25.53 23.48
N GLY A 38 -19.45 -26.25 22.53
CA GLY A 38 -18.91 -26.40 21.18
C GLY A 38 -18.76 -25.07 20.43
N ILE A 39 -19.77 -24.20 20.49
CA ILE A 39 -19.74 -22.90 19.80
C ILE A 39 -18.78 -21.92 20.47
N ALA A 40 -18.69 -21.93 21.81
CA ALA A 40 -17.71 -21.13 22.55
C ALA A 40 -16.28 -21.53 22.17
N CYS A 41 -15.98 -22.83 22.15
CA CYS A 41 -14.67 -23.32 21.74
C CYS A 41 -14.36 -22.96 20.28
N LEU A 42 -15.34 -23.05 19.37
CA LEU A 42 -15.18 -22.67 17.97
C LEU A 42 -14.91 -21.17 17.82
N ALA A 43 -15.63 -20.32 18.54
CA ALA A 43 -15.40 -18.87 18.56
C ALA A 43 -13.99 -18.53 19.06
N GLU A 44 -13.55 -19.16 20.15
CA GLU A 44 -12.21 -18.98 20.72
C GLU A 44 -11.10 -19.40 19.76
N ILE A 45 -11.26 -20.54 19.08
CA ILE A 45 -10.31 -21.00 18.05
C ILE A 45 -10.20 -19.95 16.93
N ILE A 46 -11.33 -19.40 16.45
CA ILE A 46 -11.33 -18.37 15.41
C ILE A 46 -10.57 -17.12 15.87
N LEU A 47 -10.85 -16.63 17.10
CA LEU A 47 -10.19 -15.46 17.66
C LEU A 47 -8.67 -15.68 17.82
N LEU A 48 -8.26 -16.84 18.34
CA LEU A 48 -6.84 -17.19 18.53
C LEU A 48 -6.11 -17.40 17.20
N ALA A 49 -6.77 -17.99 16.20
CA ALA A 49 -6.20 -18.18 14.86
C ALA A 49 -5.96 -16.86 14.12
N ASN A 50 -6.64 -15.77 14.52
CA ASN A 50 -6.43 -14.45 13.96
C ASN A 50 -5.20 -13.71 14.54
N ILE A 51 -4.72 -14.07 15.73
CA ILE A 51 -3.55 -13.43 16.36
C ILE A 51 -2.29 -13.52 15.46
N PRO A 52 -1.92 -14.70 14.90
CA PRO A 52 -0.77 -14.80 13.99
C PRO A 52 -0.91 -13.99 12.70
N ILE A 53 -2.14 -13.76 12.24
CA ILE A 53 -2.41 -12.97 11.02
C ILE A 53 -2.13 -11.49 11.31
N LEU A 54 -2.55 -11.00 12.47
CA LEU A 54 -2.36 -9.63 12.92
C LEU A 54 -0.93 -9.33 13.39
N SER A 55 -0.20 -10.34 13.88
CA SER A 55 1.14 -10.16 14.45
C SER A 55 2.29 -10.36 13.47
N ASN A 56 2.03 -10.74 12.22
CA ASN A 56 3.06 -11.06 11.23
C ASN A 56 2.98 -10.10 10.04
N GLU A 57 4.01 -9.27 9.86
CA GLU A 57 4.10 -8.30 8.76
C GLU A 57 3.89 -8.93 7.38
N LYS A 58 4.32 -10.17 7.16
CA LYS A 58 4.10 -10.87 5.88
C LYS A 58 2.64 -11.27 5.67
N LEU A 59 1.88 -11.46 6.74
CA LEU A 59 0.46 -11.83 6.70
C LEU A 59 -0.47 -10.61 6.82
N LEU A 60 0.04 -9.44 7.21
CA LEU A 60 -0.68 -8.16 7.30
C LEU A 60 -0.97 -7.55 5.92
N THR A 61 -1.70 -8.29 5.08
CA THR A 61 -2.25 -7.78 3.82
C THR A 61 -3.66 -7.24 4.04
N ILE A 62 -4.12 -6.30 3.19
CA ILE A 62 -5.49 -5.75 3.27
C ILE A 62 -6.53 -6.89 3.21
N LYS A 63 -6.27 -7.90 2.36
CA LYS A 63 -7.09 -9.10 2.24
C LYS A 63 -7.18 -9.89 3.55
N ASN A 64 -6.03 -10.15 4.18
CA ASN A 64 -5.99 -10.94 5.42
C ASN A 64 -6.53 -10.17 6.63
N VAL A 65 -6.31 -8.86 6.70
CA VAL A 65 -6.92 -8.00 7.73
C VAL A 65 -8.43 -7.96 7.58
N SER A 66 -8.93 -7.80 6.35
CA SER A 66 -10.37 -7.84 6.07
C SER A 66 -10.99 -9.19 6.47
N LEU A 67 -10.33 -10.30 6.12
CA LEU A 67 -10.76 -11.64 6.51
C LEU A 67 -10.76 -11.82 8.04
N SER A 68 -9.72 -11.35 8.72
CA SER A 68 -9.59 -11.45 10.18
C SER A 68 -10.69 -10.68 10.91
N ILE A 69 -10.99 -9.45 10.49
CA ILE A 69 -12.08 -8.65 11.07
C ILE A 69 -13.43 -9.36 10.92
N SER A 70 -13.69 -9.87 9.71
CA SER A 70 -14.94 -10.57 9.43
C SER A 70 -15.08 -11.87 10.26
N LEU A 71 -14.00 -12.66 10.37
CA LEU A 71 -13.94 -13.85 11.22
C LEU A 71 -14.17 -13.53 12.71
N ASN A 72 -13.61 -12.43 13.22
CA ASN A 72 -13.83 -12.00 14.59
C ASN A 72 -15.30 -11.62 14.84
N LEU A 73 -15.91 -10.86 13.93
CA LEU A 73 -17.32 -10.49 14.03
C LEU A 73 -18.22 -11.73 14.02
N PHE A 74 -17.92 -12.70 13.17
CA PHE A 74 -18.65 -13.96 13.13
C PHE A 74 -18.56 -14.73 14.44
N ALA A 75 -17.36 -14.90 14.98
CA ALA A 75 -17.13 -15.57 16.26
C ALA A 75 -17.93 -14.92 17.40
N ILE A 76 -17.98 -13.58 17.43
CA ILE A 76 -18.77 -12.83 18.41
C ILE A 76 -20.27 -13.06 18.21
N VAL A 77 -20.77 -12.97 16.97
CA VAL A 77 -22.20 -13.09 16.67
C VAL A 77 -22.73 -14.50 16.95
N ILE A 78 -22.00 -15.55 16.57
CA ILE A 78 -22.41 -16.93 16.86
C ILE A 78 -22.40 -17.21 18.37
N PHE A 79 -21.44 -16.65 19.10
CA PHE A 79 -21.35 -16.80 20.55
C PHE A 79 -22.52 -16.10 21.24
N LEU A 80 -22.78 -14.84 20.92
CA LEU A 80 -23.90 -14.07 21.47
C LEU A 80 -25.25 -14.68 21.15
N TRP A 81 -25.44 -15.16 19.92
CA TRP A 81 -26.67 -15.84 19.52
C TRP A 81 -26.93 -17.09 20.36
N THR A 82 -25.91 -17.94 20.50
CA THR A 82 -26.07 -19.23 21.20
C THR A 82 -26.23 -19.02 22.71
N ALA A 83 -25.46 -18.10 23.31
CA ALA A 83 -25.61 -17.73 24.71
C ALA A 83 -26.98 -17.08 24.99
N GLY A 84 -27.42 -16.17 24.12
CA GLY A 84 -28.74 -15.51 24.23
C GLY A 84 -29.91 -16.48 24.12
N CYS A 85 -29.88 -17.39 23.13
CA CYS A 85 -30.88 -18.45 23.02
C CYS A 85 -30.91 -19.33 24.26
N SER A 86 -29.76 -19.57 24.89
CA SER A 86 -29.68 -20.44 26.06
C SER A 86 -30.20 -19.81 27.35
N LEU A 87 -30.18 -18.47 27.44
CA LEU A 87 -30.74 -17.73 28.57
C LEU A 87 -32.24 -17.49 28.43
N LEU A 88 -32.78 -17.49 27.21
CA LEU A 88 -34.13 -17.00 26.91
C LEU A 88 -35.13 -18.10 26.51
N MET A 89 -34.70 -19.36 26.36
CA MET A 89 -35.53 -20.42 25.77
C MET A 89 -35.72 -21.64 26.69
N ASP A 90 -36.97 -22.11 26.79
CA ASP A 90 -37.31 -23.37 27.46
C ASP A 90 -36.71 -24.59 26.73
N GLN A 91 -36.25 -25.58 27.52
CA GLN A 91 -35.37 -26.67 27.10
C GLN A 91 -35.94 -27.62 26.01
N ASP A 92 -37.27 -27.75 25.88
CA ASP A 92 -37.88 -28.82 25.08
C ASP A 92 -38.39 -28.44 23.68
N SER A 93 -38.59 -27.15 23.37
CA SER A 93 -39.24 -26.74 22.10
C SER A 93 -38.36 -25.94 21.12
N ASN A 94 -37.16 -25.51 21.53
CA ASN A 94 -36.50 -24.35 20.92
C ASN A 94 -35.18 -24.60 20.14
N LEU A 95 -34.71 -25.84 20.03
CA LEU A 95 -33.50 -26.16 19.25
C LEU A 95 -33.63 -25.75 17.77
N LYS A 96 -34.83 -25.84 17.21
CA LYS A 96 -35.08 -25.45 15.80
C LYS A 96 -34.78 -23.97 15.55
N THR A 97 -35.17 -23.10 16.49
CA THR A 97 -34.92 -21.65 16.39
C THR A 97 -33.43 -21.33 16.50
N LEU A 98 -32.72 -22.01 17.40
CA LEU A 98 -31.26 -21.92 17.52
C LEU A 98 -30.57 -22.27 16.19
N TYR A 99 -30.92 -23.41 15.60
CA TYR A 99 -30.31 -23.88 14.34
C TYR A 99 -30.66 -22.98 13.14
N ILE A 100 -31.90 -22.49 13.04
CA ILE A 100 -32.29 -21.55 11.99
C ILE A 100 -31.47 -20.26 12.11
N GLY A 101 -31.31 -19.73 13.31
CA GLY A 101 -30.49 -18.53 13.54
C GLY A 101 -29.03 -18.74 13.19
N LEU A 102 -28.42 -19.86 13.60
CA LEU A 102 -27.04 -20.21 13.24
C LEU A 102 -26.86 -20.33 11.71
N LEU A 103 -27.84 -20.93 11.02
CA LEU A 103 -27.84 -21.05 9.57
C LEU A 103 -27.91 -19.68 8.89
N VAL A 104 -28.79 -18.78 9.36
CA VAL A 104 -28.90 -17.42 8.85
C VAL A 104 -27.61 -16.63 9.07
N ILE A 105 -27.03 -16.68 10.28
CA ILE A 105 -25.76 -16.01 10.61
C ILE A 105 -24.64 -16.52 9.69
N THR A 106 -24.59 -17.83 9.45
CA THR A 106 -23.58 -18.45 8.57
C THR A 106 -23.74 -18.01 7.12
N ILE A 107 -24.96 -17.95 6.59
CA ILE A 107 -25.21 -17.46 5.22
C ILE A 107 -24.78 -16.00 5.07
N ILE A 108 -25.20 -15.14 6.01
CA ILE A 108 -24.83 -13.72 6.01
C ILE A 108 -23.30 -13.57 6.05
N PHE A 109 -22.63 -14.35 6.90
CA PHE A 109 -21.18 -14.36 6.99
C PHE A 109 -20.52 -14.69 5.65
N PHE A 110 -20.96 -15.75 4.94
CA PHE A 110 -20.37 -16.09 3.65
C PHE A 110 -20.53 -14.97 2.61
N ILE A 111 -21.70 -14.32 2.57
CA ILE A 111 -21.97 -13.20 1.66
C ILE A 111 -21.04 -12.02 1.97
N VAL A 112 -20.96 -11.62 3.24
CA VAL A 112 -20.14 -10.49 3.68
C VAL A 112 -18.66 -10.77 3.43
N ASN A 113 -18.15 -11.95 3.78
CA ASN A 113 -16.75 -12.31 3.52
C ASN A 113 -16.40 -12.33 2.04
N GLY A 114 -17.26 -12.92 1.22
CA GLY A 114 -17.05 -12.98 -0.22
C GLY A 114 -16.85 -11.57 -0.78
N ALA A 115 -17.78 -10.66 -0.44
CA ALA A 115 -17.71 -9.27 -0.87
C ALA A 115 -16.45 -8.54 -0.35
N THR A 116 -16.13 -8.67 0.94
CA THR A 116 -15.00 -7.95 1.54
C THR A 116 -13.65 -8.45 1.03
N VAL A 117 -13.48 -9.76 0.84
CA VAL A 117 -12.23 -10.36 0.34
C VAL A 117 -12.00 -9.99 -1.13
N ILE A 118 -13.04 -9.97 -1.95
CA ILE A 118 -12.96 -9.55 -3.36
C ILE A 118 -12.58 -8.07 -3.46
N MET A 119 -13.26 -7.20 -2.71
CA MET A 119 -12.95 -5.77 -2.69
C MET A 119 -11.52 -5.50 -2.19
N ALA A 120 -11.11 -6.17 -1.11
CA ALA A 120 -9.74 -6.05 -0.59
C ALA A 120 -8.69 -6.52 -1.61
N GLY A 121 -8.98 -7.59 -2.36
CA GLY A 121 -8.13 -8.06 -3.47
C GLY A 121 -7.94 -6.98 -4.54
N GLY A 122 -9.04 -6.41 -5.04
CA GLY A 122 -9.01 -5.37 -6.07
C GLY A 122 -8.29 -4.08 -5.61
N VAL A 123 -8.44 -3.68 -4.35
CA VAL A 123 -7.69 -2.53 -3.79
C VAL A 123 -6.19 -2.80 -3.77
N THR A 124 -5.79 -4.04 -3.46
CA THR A 124 -4.38 -4.41 -3.40
C THR A 124 -3.75 -4.42 -4.80
N GLU A 125 -4.47 -4.96 -5.78
CA GLU A 125 -4.06 -4.99 -7.19
C GLU A 125 -3.95 -3.58 -7.78
N LYS A 126 -4.97 -2.74 -7.57
CA LYS A 126 -4.94 -1.35 -8.03
C LYS A 126 -3.73 -0.59 -7.46
N LYS A 127 -3.47 -0.73 -6.16
CA LYS A 127 -2.31 -0.07 -5.53
C LYS A 127 -0.98 -0.57 -6.09
N ALA A 128 -0.89 -1.85 -6.45
CA ALA A 128 0.31 -2.41 -7.07
C ALA A 128 0.50 -1.84 -8.49
N LEU A 129 -0.57 -1.75 -9.28
CA LEU A 129 -0.55 -1.12 -10.61
C LEU A 129 -0.17 0.36 -10.55
N ASP A 130 -0.73 1.12 -9.61
CA ASP A 130 -0.41 2.53 -9.40
C ASP A 130 1.07 2.72 -9.04
N ILE A 131 1.64 1.85 -8.18
CA ILE A 131 3.08 1.91 -7.84
C ILE A 131 3.93 1.59 -9.08
N GLN A 132 3.54 0.58 -9.84
CA GLN A 132 4.27 0.18 -11.05
C GLN A 132 4.27 1.30 -12.10
N SER A 133 3.12 1.90 -12.36
CA SER A 133 3.01 3.01 -13.32
C SER A 133 3.81 4.23 -12.86
N THR A 134 3.78 4.59 -11.58
CA THR A 134 4.61 5.68 -11.02
C THR A 134 6.11 5.40 -11.22
N ILE A 135 6.56 4.16 -11.01
CA ILE A 135 7.98 3.77 -11.20
C ILE A 135 8.35 3.83 -12.69
N GLU A 136 7.48 3.36 -13.57
CA GLU A 136 7.71 3.38 -15.02
C GLU A 136 7.79 4.81 -15.56
N ASN A 137 6.85 5.67 -15.16
CA ASN A 137 6.87 7.11 -15.47
C ASN A 137 8.18 7.76 -15.00
N LYS A 138 8.63 7.43 -13.78
CA LYS A 138 9.91 7.94 -13.26
C LYS A 138 11.10 7.48 -14.10
N LYS A 139 11.09 6.22 -14.56
CA LYS A 139 12.15 5.66 -15.40
C LYS A 139 12.20 6.37 -16.76
N ILE A 140 11.05 6.57 -17.40
CA ILE A 140 10.93 7.30 -18.67
C ILE A 140 11.45 8.74 -18.51
N PHE A 141 10.98 9.43 -17.46
CA PHE A 141 11.43 10.79 -17.17
C PHE A 141 12.95 10.87 -16.94
N SER A 142 13.51 9.95 -16.15
CA SER A 142 14.96 9.95 -15.87
C SER A 142 15.78 9.68 -17.14
N ALA A 143 15.31 8.78 -18.02
CA ALA A 143 15.94 8.54 -19.32
C ALA A 143 15.90 9.78 -20.23
N SER A 144 14.80 10.54 -20.21
CA SER A 144 14.73 11.82 -20.93
C SER A 144 15.75 12.84 -20.41
N ILE A 145 15.94 12.92 -19.08
CA ILE A 145 16.98 13.78 -18.48
C ILE A 145 18.39 13.36 -18.90
N ASP A 146 18.68 12.05 -18.95
CA ASP A 146 19.97 11.54 -19.42
C ASP A 146 20.18 11.84 -20.92
N ASN A 147 19.13 11.77 -21.75
CA ASN A 147 19.20 12.12 -23.16
C ASN A 147 19.57 13.60 -23.35
N TYR A 148 18.94 14.54 -22.62
CA TYR A 148 19.31 15.95 -22.69
C TYR A 148 20.79 16.18 -22.36
N TRP A 149 21.35 15.44 -21.40
CA TRP A 149 22.77 15.52 -21.06
C TRP A 149 23.65 15.05 -22.22
N ILE A 150 23.34 13.89 -22.80
CA ILE A 150 24.12 13.30 -23.89
C ILE A 150 24.07 14.20 -25.13
N GLU A 151 22.88 14.64 -25.53
CA GLU A 151 22.66 15.51 -26.69
C GLU A 151 23.43 16.84 -26.53
N THR A 152 23.26 17.51 -25.38
CA THR A 152 23.97 18.77 -25.09
C THR A 152 25.50 18.58 -25.10
N LYS A 153 25.99 17.49 -24.52
CA LYS A 153 27.44 17.22 -24.50
C LYS A 153 28.00 17.03 -25.91
N ASN A 154 27.28 16.31 -26.77
CA ASN A 154 27.67 16.09 -28.16
C ASN A 154 27.61 17.38 -28.98
N GLU A 155 26.56 18.19 -28.82
CA GLU A 155 26.40 19.47 -29.53
C GLU A 155 27.53 20.45 -29.22
N LEU A 156 27.96 20.50 -27.95
CA LEU A 156 28.99 21.42 -27.51
C LEU A 156 30.41 20.83 -27.61
N GLU A 157 30.58 19.57 -28.05
CA GLU A 157 31.86 18.85 -28.03
C GLU A 157 32.98 19.63 -28.76
N ASN A 158 32.65 20.18 -29.92
CA ASN A 158 33.57 20.90 -30.81
C ASN A 158 33.90 22.33 -30.37
N ILE A 159 33.23 22.84 -29.32
CA ILE A 159 33.53 24.16 -28.77
C ILE A 159 34.71 24.04 -27.82
N ASN A 160 35.83 24.68 -28.15
CA ASN A 160 36.99 24.73 -27.26
C ASN A 160 37.00 26.05 -26.48
N SER A 161 36.22 26.12 -25.39
CA SER A 161 36.16 27.30 -24.53
C SER A 161 35.92 26.98 -23.06
N ASP A 162 36.50 27.78 -22.17
CA ASP A 162 36.24 27.71 -20.72
C ASP A 162 34.74 27.87 -20.37
N TRP A 163 34.00 28.55 -21.24
CA TRP A 163 32.56 28.69 -21.10
C TRP A 163 31.85 27.35 -21.23
N LYS A 164 32.26 26.49 -22.18
CA LYS A 164 31.66 25.15 -22.36
C LYS A 164 31.75 24.36 -21.08
N ASP A 165 32.94 24.23 -20.50
CA ASP A 165 33.16 23.33 -19.36
C ASP A 165 32.36 23.77 -18.14
N LYS A 166 32.33 25.08 -17.85
CA LYS A 166 31.52 25.65 -16.76
C LYS A 166 30.02 25.45 -17.00
N THR A 167 29.58 25.62 -18.25
CA THR A 167 28.17 25.50 -18.63
C THR A 167 27.70 24.06 -18.56
N LEU A 168 28.47 23.11 -19.08
CA LEU A 168 28.21 21.68 -18.99
C LEU A 168 28.17 21.22 -17.53
N GLN A 169 29.12 21.66 -16.70
CA GLN A 169 29.12 21.35 -15.28
C GLN A 169 27.86 21.89 -14.59
N SER A 170 27.50 23.15 -14.83
CA SER A 170 26.31 23.77 -14.24
C SER A 170 25.03 23.07 -14.69
N PHE A 171 24.91 22.76 -15.98
CA PHE A 171 23.76 22.05 -16.53
C PHE A 171 23.64 20.64 -15.95
N LYS A 172 24.74 19.89 -15.86
CA LYS A 172 24.74 18.55 -15.25
C LYS A 172 24.24 18.57 -13.81
N ILE A 173 24.70 19.54 -13.01
CA ILE A 173 24.23 19.70 -11.62
C ILE A 173 22.71 19.92 -11.57
N VAL A 174 22.15 20.69 -12.51
CA VAL A 174 20.71 20.95 -12.57
C VAL A 174 19.94 19.69 -12.98
N LEU A 175 20.41 18.97 -14.01
CA LEU A 175 19.81 17.70 -14.44
C LEU A 175 19.82 16.66 -13.32
N ASP A 176 20.94 16.51 -12.61
CA ASP A 176 21.05 15.57 -11.49
C ASP A 176 20.05 15.94 -10.37
N LYS A 177 19.84 17.23 -10.12
CA LYS A 177 18.83 17.69 -9.15
C LYS A 177 17.41 17.38 -9.61
N ILE A 178 17.11 17.45 -10.91
CA ILE A 178 15.82 17.07 -11.49
C ILE A 178 15.62 15.55 -11.37
N SER A 179 16.63 14.75 -11.71
CA SER A 179 16.61 13.29 -11.57
C SER A 179 16.40 12.83 -10.13
N MET A 180 16.84 13.62 -9.14
CA MET A 180 16.58 13.35 -7.72
C MET A 180 15.14 13.64 -7.25
N ILE A 181 14.25 14.20 -8.08
CA ILE A 181 12.86 14.44 -7.66
C ILE A 181 12.15 13.08 -7.48
N PRO A 182 11.51 12.81 -6.32
CA PRO A 182 10.82 11.55 -6.05
C PRO A 182 9.69 11.23 -7.04
N ALA A 183 9.52 9.95 -7.37
CA ALA A 183 8.53 9.48 -8.35
C ALA A 183 7.08 9.88 -7.99
N ASN A 184 6.72 9.71 -6.72
CA ASN A 184 5.39 10.06 -6.21
C ASN A 184 5.07 11.57 -6.31
N LYS A 185 6.09 12.42 -6.32
CA LYS A 185 5.94 13.87 -6.47
C LYS A 185 5.79 14.27 -7.93
N LEU A 186 6.49 13.60 -8.85
CA LEU A 186 6.31 13.81 -10.28
C LEU A 186 4.92 13.37 -10.75
N ASP A 187 4.45 12.22 -10.28
CA ASP A 187 3.15 11.66 -10.68
C ASP A 187 1.95 12.53 -10.23
N ARG A 188 2.06 13.15 -9.05
CA ARG A 188 1.04 14.07 -8.52
C ARG A 188 1.03 15.45 -9.19
N HIS A 189 2.11 15.81 -9.88
CA HIS A 189 2.31 17.15 -10.42
C HIS A 189 2.80 17.08 -11.86
N LEU A 190 1.96 16.54 -12.75
CA LEU A 190 2.27 16.42 -14.18
C LEU A 190 2.62 17.77 -14.83
N GLU A 191 2.02 18.86 -14.36
CA GLU A 191 2.33 20.23 -14.82
C GLU A 191 3.81 20.58 -14.60
N ILE A 192 4.40 20.17 -13.48
CA ILE A 192 5.83 20.39 -13.19
C ILE A 192 6.71 19.61 -14.17
N VAL A 193 6.31 18.39 -14.54
CA VAL A 193 7.02 17.58 -15.55
C VAL A 193 7.01 18.30 -16.90
N ASN A 194 5.85 18.81 -17.31
CA ASN A 194 5.70 19.53 -18.58
C ASN A 194 6.53 20.82 -18.58
N GLU A 195 6.47 21.63 -17.52
CA GLU A 195 7.25 22.87 -17.39
C GLU A 195 8.76 22.61 -17.37
N LEU A 196 9.22 21.55 -16.68
CA LEU A 196 10.63 21.15 -16.71
C LEU A 196 11.06 20.75 -18.12
N THR A 197 10.23 19.98 -18.83
CA THR A 197 10.50 19.52 -20.20
C THR A 197 10.57 20.70 -21.16
N GLU A 198 9.63 21.65 -21.08
CA GLU A 198 9.65 22.87 -21.90
C GLU A 198 10.92 23.69 -21.67
N LYS A 199 11.29 23.94 -20.41
CA LYS A 199 12.52 24.68 -20.06
C LYS A 199 13.80 23.96 -20.53
N LEU A 200 13.82 22.64 -20.49
CA LEU A 200 14.94 21.84 -21.01
C LEU A 200 15.03 21.92 -22.53
N ASN A 201 13.91 21.85 -23.24
CA ASN A 201 13.86 22.04 -24.69
C ASN A 201 14.36 23.44 -25.10
N GLU A 202 13.94 24.49 -24.41
CA GLU A 202 14.44 25.86 -24.68
C GLU A 202 15.96 25.96 -24.52
N ILE A 203 16.52 25.31 -23.51
CA ILE A 203 17.97 25.28 -23.26
C ILE A 203 18.69 24.49 -24.38
N HIS A 204 18.14 23.34 -24.76
CA HIS A 204 18.67 22.50 -25.83
C HIS A 204 18.70 23.25 -27.18
N GLU A 205 17.61 23.93 -27.56
CA GLU A 205 17.58 24.75 -28.77
C GLU A 205 18.63 25.89 -28.75
N LEU A 206 18.90 26.46 -27.58
CA LEU A 206 19.96 27.47 -27.43
C LEU A 206 21.34 26.86 -27.60
N PHE A 207 21.59 25.65 -27.09
CA PHE A 207 22.87 24.96 -27.29
C PHE A 207 23.12 24.60 -28.76
N GLN A 208 22.10 24.17 -29.50
CA GLN A 208 22.20 23.98 -30.95
C GLN A 208 22.61 25.26 -31.68
N LYS A 209 21.99 26.39 -31.34
CA LYS A 209 22.33 27.70 -31.94
C LYS A 209 23.75 28.13 -31.61
N VAL A 210 24.20 27.91 -30.37
CA VAL A 210 25.58 28.19 -29.95
C VAL A 210 26.57 27.28 -30.69
N ALA A 211 26.27 25.99 -30.84
CA ALA A 211 27.11 25.06 -31.59
C ALA A 211 27.26 25.46 -33.07
N GLY A 212 26.20 25.97 -33.69
CA GLY A 212 26.22 26.48 -35.06
C GLY A 212 26.92 27.83 -35.22
N THR A 213 26.99 28.66 -34.17
CA THR A 213 27.61 30.00 -34.20
C THR A 213 28.42 30.30 -32.91
N PRO A 214 29.56 29.63 -32.69
CA PRO A 214 30.25 29.62 -31.39
C PRO A 214 30.78 30.98 -30.93
N GLU A 215 31.00 31.92 -31.86
CA GLU A 215 31.57 33.25 -31.60
C GLU A 215 30.54 34.25 -31.01
N GLN A 216 29.25 33.90 -30.99
CA GLN A 216 28.21 34.76 -30.44
C GLN A 216 28.15 34.71 -28.91
N SER A 217 28.93 35.58 -28.26
CA SER A 217 28.93 35.85 -26.81
C SER A 217 27.51 36.05 -26.23
N GLU A 218 26.59 36.65 -26.98
CA GLU A 218 25.22 36.89 -26.54
C GLU A 218 24.42 35.59 -26.36
N LEU A 219 24.55 34.63 -27.28
CA LEU A 219 23.89 33.33 -27.18
C LEU A 219 24.42 32.52 -26.00
N GLN A 220 25.74 32.56 -25.77
CA GLN A 220 26.38 31.92 -24.62
C GLN A 220 25.86 32.50 -23.28
N SER A 221 25.74 33.81 -23.19
CA SER A 221 25.17 34.50 -22.03
C SER A 221 23.70 34.12 -21.80
N ARG A 222 22.91 34.06 -22.87
CA ARG A 222 21.48 33.68 -22.80
C ARG A 222 21.29 32.22 -22.36
N ALA A 223 22.09 31.29 -22.86
CA ALA A 223 22.07 29.90 -22.41
C ALA A 223 22.41 29.78 -20.92
N THR A 224 23.46 30.49 -20.47
CA THR A 224 23.85 30.53 -19.05
C THR A 224 22.74 31.07 -18.15
N LEU A 225 22.05 32.13 -18.58
CA LEU A 225 20.91 32.70 -17.86
C LEU A 225 19.77 31.68 -17.73
N LYS A 226 19.40 30.99 -18.81
CA LYS A 226 18.32 29.99 -18.81
C LYS A 226 18.63 28.80 -17.90
N ILE A 227 19.88 28.33 -17.86
CA ILE A 227 20.31 27.30 -16.91
C ILE A 227 20.16 27.77 -15.46
N ASN A 228 20.53 29.03 -15.17
CA ASN A 228 20.36 29.60 -13.83
C ASN A 228 18.88 29.75 -13.45
N GLN A 229 18.02 30.13 -14.39
CA GLN A 229 16.56 30.17 -14.18
C GLN A 229 16.00 28.77 -13.89
N LEU A 230 16.41 27.75 -14.65
CA LEU A 230 16.03 26.37 -14.41
C LEU A 230 16.52 25.88 -13.05
N LYS A 231 17.77 26.18 -12.67
CA LYS A 231 18.33 25.86 -11.36
C LYS A 231 17.48 26.41 -10.22
N ASN A 232 17.08 27.68 -10.31
CA ASN A 232 16.25 28.34 -9.30
C ASN A 232 14.85 27.71 -9.24
N TYR A 233 14.26 27.44 -10.41
CA TYR A 233 12.96 26.78 -10.50
C TYR A 233 12.98 25.39 -9.86
N VAL A 234 13.98 24.55 -10.16
CA VAL A 234 14.16 23.22 -9.55
C VAL A 234 14.35 23.31 -8.03
N GLN A 235 15.02 24.36 -7.55
CA GLN A 235 15.19 24.58 -6.11
C GLN A 235 13.86 24.94 -5.44
N ILE A 236 13.04 25.80 -6.06
CA ILE A 236 11.70 26.14 -5.57
C ILE A 236 10.81 24.90 -5.55
N ILE A 237 10.78 24.13 -6.63
CA ILE A 237 10.01 22.88 -6.71
C ILE A 237 10.40 21.94 -5.58
N LYS A 238 11.71 21.76 -5.32
CA LYS A 238 12.19 20.87 -4.25
C LYS A 238 11.82 21.35 -2.84
N SER A 239 11.62 22.65 -2.63
CA SER A 239 11.15 23.18 -1.35
C SER A 239 9.64 23.13 -1.17
N THR A 240 8.89 23.15 -2.28
CA THR A 240 7.42 23.20 -2.27
C THR A 240 6.78 21.80 -2.30
N LEU A 241 7.42 20.85 -3.00
CA LEU A 241 7.01 19.44 -3.01
C LEU A 241 7.54 18.74 -1.77
#